data_AF-A0A2E2N9M3-F1
#
_entry.id   AF-A0A2E2N9M3-F1
#
_cell.length_a   1.000
_cell.length_b   1.000
_cell.length_c   1.000
_cell.angle_alpha   90.00
_cell.angle_beta   90.00
_cell.angle_gamma   90.00
#
_symmetry.space_group_name_H-M   'P 1'
#
loop_
_entity.id
_entity.type
_entity.pdbx_description
1 polymer ?
#
loop_
_entity_poly.entity_id
_entity_poly.type
_entity_poly.pdbx_seq_one_letter_code
_entity_poly.pdbx_strand_id
1 'polypeptide(L)'
;MPAVSVFRSFNRPAKPETPEVRSLAMAARGVAEALGQELPFAKTGGVCDGNILQDAGLPTIDTLGVRGGGLHTPDEWIDLSSLVERSQLLAVLIYRLSNEG
;
A
#
# COMPACT_ATOMS: atom_id res chain seq x y z
N MET A 1 -23.41 41.33 7.55
CA MET A 1 -23.39 40.10 6.74
C MET A 1 -22.57 39.06 7.50
N PRO A 2 -23.02 37.81 7.70
CA PRO A 2 -22.17 36.83 8.35
C PRO A 2 -21.01 36.48 7.40
N ALA A 3 -19.78 36.58 7.91
CA ALA A 3 -18.59 36.11 7.22
C ALA A 3 -18.31 34.67 7.66
N VAL A 4 -18.12 33.77 6.69
CA VAL A 4 -17.70 32.39 6.94
C VAL A 4 -16.22 32.27 6.61
N SER A 5 -15.44 31.75 7.55
CA SER A 5 -14.05 31.37 7.33
C SER A 5 -13.94 29.86 7.19
N VAL A 6 -13.34 29.39 6.09
CA VAL A 6 -13.09 27.97 5.84
C VAL A 6 -11.61 27.69 6.06
N PHE A 7 -11.31 26.72 6.91
CA PHE A 7 -9.96 26.21 7.14
C PHE A 7 -9.87 24.76 6.66
N ARG A 8 -8.81 24.40 5.94
CA ARG A 8 -8.50 23.00 5.61
C ARG A 8 -7.56 22.44 6.66
N SER A 9 -7.91 21.30 7.22
CA SER A 9 -7.01 20.48 8.03
C SER A 9 -6.76 19.16 7.30
N PHE A 10 -5.51 18.75 7.21
CA PHE A 10 -5.12 17.46 6.67
C PHE A 10 -4.79 16.53 7.83
N ASN A 11 -5.75 15.70 8.22
CA ASN A 11 -5.57 14.78 9.35
C ASN A 11 -4.69 13.56 9.00
N ARG A 12 -4.32 13.45 7.73
CA ARG A 12 -3.55 12.35 7.14
C ARG A 12 -2.59 12.97 6.11
N PRO A 13 -1.29 13.07 6.43
CA PRO A 13 -0.29 13.62 5.53
C PRO A 13 -0.20 12.85 4.22
N ALA A 14 0.32 13.49 3.18
CA ALA A 14 0.60 12.83 1.92
C ALA A 14 1.66 11.74 2.11
N LYS A 15 1.59 10.68 1.30
CA LYS A 15 2.53 9.57 1.29
C LYS A 15 3.42 9.64 0.03
N PRO A 16 4.44 10.53 0.00
CA PRO A 16 5.27 10.71 -1.20
C PRO A 16 6.10 9.47 -1.50
N GLU A 17 6.47 9.29 -2.76
CA GLU A 17 7.42 8.25 -3.14
C GLU A 17 8.84 8.72 -2.86
N THR A 18 9.36 8.42 -1.67
CA THR A 18 10.77 8.66 -1.31
C THR A 18 11.66 7.55 -1.89
N PRO A 19 13.00 7.73 -1.93
CA PRO A 19 13.91 6.67 -2.35
C PRO A 19 13.75 5.36 -1.56
N GLU A 20 13.48 5.44 -0.26
CA GLU A 20 13.28 4.29 0.62
C GLU A 20 11.97 3.56 0.30
N VAL A 21 10.89 4.32 0.07
CA VAL A 21 9.60 3.76 -0.37
C VAL A 21 9.73 3.09 -1.74
N ARG A 22 10.47 3.71 -2.66
CA ARG A 22 10.76 3.14 -3.97
C ARG A 22 11.58 1.85 -3.85
N SER A 23 12.59 1.83 -2.98
CA SER A 23 13.40 0.63 -2.73
C SER A 23 12.53 -0.53 -2.22
N LEU A 24 11.66 -0.26 -1.24
CA LEU A 24 10.71 -1.23 -0.71
C LEU A 24 9.72 -1.72 -1.78
N ALA A 25 9.20 -0.83 -2.63
CA ALA A 25 8.35 -1.18 -3.75
C ALA A 25 9.06 -2.09 -4.76
N MET A 26 10.32 -1.80 -5.08
CA MET A 26 11.13 -2.63 -5.98
C MET A 26 11.45 -4.00 -5.39
N ALA A 27 11.71 -4.08 -4.09
CA ALA A 27 11.88 -5.36 -3.39
C ALA A 27 10.61 -6.23 -3.49
N ALA A 28 9.44 -5.63 -3.23
CA ALA A 28 8.16 -6.32 -3.39
C ALA A 28 7.91 -6.77 -4.83
N ARG A 29 8.24 -5.93 -5.83
CA ARG A 29 8.15 -6.29 -7.24
C ARG A 29 9.07 -7.47 -7.61
N GLY A 30 10.32 -7.45 -7.15
CA GLY A 30 11.26 -8.54 -7.41
C GLY A 30 10.83 -9.88 -6.79
N VAL A 31 10.09 -9.85 -5.67
CA VAL A 31 9.46 -11.06 -5.11
C VAL A 31 8.31 -11.53 -5.98
N ALA A 32 7.42 -10.63 -6.42
CA ALA A 32 6.33 -10.98 -7.33
C ALA A 32 6.86 -11.63 -8.61
N GLU A 33 7.87 -11.03 -9.24
CA GLU A 33 8.52 -11.56 -10.45
C GLU A 33 9.12 -12.96 -10.21
N ALA A 34 9.80 -13.17 -9.07
CA ALA A 34 10.35 -14.47 -8.72
C ALA A 34 9.28 -15.55 -8.48
N LEU A 35 8.05 -15.15 -8.13
CA LEU A 35 6.89 -16.03 -7.99
C LEU A 35 6.09 -16.17 -9.30
N GLY A 36 6.52 -15.54 -10.40
CA GLY A 36 5.77 -15.51 -11.65
C GLY A 36 4.48 -14.68 -11.57
N GLN A 37 4.41 -13.70 -10.67
CA GLN A 37 3.27 -12.83 -10.42
C GLN A 37 3.54 -11.41 -10.95
N GLU A 38 2.48 -10.64 -11.17
CA GLU A 38 2.57 -9.21 -11.50
C GLU A 38 2.21 -8.32 -10.31
N LEU A 39 3.01 -7.28 -10.07
CA LEU A 39 2.76 -6.30 -9.02
C LEU A 39 2.92 -4.85 -9.55
N PRO A 40 1.85 -4.28 -10.12
CA PRO A 40 1.86 -2.87 -10.53
C PRO A 40 1.83 -1.96 -9.30
N PHE A 41 2.52 -0.82 -9.41
CA PHE A 41 2.43 0.27 -8.44
C PHE A 41 1.78 1.48 -9.11
N ALA A 42 0.82 2.09 -8.43
CA ALA A 42 0.09 3.26 -8.90
C ALA A 42 -0.03 4.30 -7.79
N LYS A 43 -0.10 5.57 -8.19
CA LYS A 43 -0.46 6.65 -7.28
C LYS A 43 -1.98 6.62 -7.07
N THR A 44 -2.40 6.72 -5.82
CA THR A 44 -3.82 6.80 -5.45
C THR A 44 -4.10 8.12 -4.73
N GLY A 45 -5.36 8.56 -4.74
CA GLY A 45 -5.83 9.70 -3.92
C GLY A 45 -6.39 9.26 -2.56
N GLY A 46 -6.26 7.98 -2.23
CA GLY A 46 -6.78 7.38 -1.01
C GLY A 46 -5.90 7.66 0.20
N VAL A 47 -6.35 7.14 1.35
CA VAL A 47 -5.70 7.34 2.64
C VAL A 47 -5.78 6.04 3.45
N CYS A 48 -4.71 5.71 4.16
CA CYS A 48 -4.63 4.59 5.08
C CYS A 48 -3.82 4.96 6.33
N ASP A 49 -3.68 4.04 7.28
CA ASP A 49 -2.80 4.25 8.44
C ASP A 49 -1.33 4.37 8.05
N GLY A 50 -0.96 3.83 6.88
CA GLY A 50 0.37 3.99 6.30
C GLY A 50 0.75 5.45 6.02
N ASN A 51 -0.22 6.36 5.85
CA ASN A 51 0.06 7.80 5.77
C ASN A 51 0.68 8.33 7.06
N ILE A 52 0.20 7.88 8.22
CA ILE A 52 0.70 8.30 9.53
C ILE A 52 2.07 7.66 9.77
N LEU A 53 2.21 6.36 9.48
CA LEU A 53 3.47 5.65 9.67
C LEU A 53 4.58 6.27 8.82
N GLN A 54 4.28 6.65 7.57
CA GLN A 54 5.27 7.29 6.72
C GLN A 54 5.60 8.73 7.14
N ASP A 55 4.62 9.49 7.60
CA ASP A 55 4.89 10.82 8.19
C ASP A 55 5.77 10.72 9.45
N ALA A 56 5.62 9.64 10.22
CA ALA A 56 6.50 9.31 11.35
C ALA A 56 7.89 8.78 10.93
N GLY A 57 8.18 8.69 9.63
CA GLY A 57 9.49 8.32 9.09
C GLY A 57 9.64 6.84 8.70
N LEU A 58 8.58 6.03 8.73
CA LEU A 58 8.64 4.62 8.32
C LEU A 58 8.27 4.45 6.84
N PRO A 59 9.21 4.04 5.96
CA PRO A 59 8.90 3.80 4.55
C PRO A 59 7.75 2.80 4.40
N THR A 60 6.65 3.21 3.76
CA THR A 60 5.41 2.41 3.76
C THR A 60 4.83 2.25 2.35
N ILE A 61 4.77 1.01 1.88
CA ILE A 61 3.93 0.60 0.75
C ILE A 61 2.65 -0.06 1.29
N ASP A 62 1.55 0.10 0.56
CA ASP A 62 0.23 -0.39 0.92
C ASP A 62 -0.42 -1.14 -0.25
N THR A 63 -1.63 -1.66 -0.03
CA THR A 63 -2.40 -2.41 -1.05
C THR A 63 -1.71 -3.70 -1.52
N LEU A 64 -0.95 -4.35 -0.63
CA LEU A 64 -0.35 -5.67 -0.88
C LEU A 64 -1.30 -6.84 -0.58
N GLY A 65 -2.52 -6.54 -0.12
CA GLY A 65 -3.54 -7.54 0.20
C GLY A 65 -4.19 -8.19 -1.03
N VAL A 66 -5.24 -8.97 -0.77
CA VAL A 66 -6.04 -9.66 -1.80
C VAL A 66 -6.60 -8.69 -2.83
N ARG A 67 -6.81 -9.20 -4.05
CA ARG A 67 -7.56 -8.47 -5.08
C ARG A 67 -9.04 -8.45 -4.70
N GLY A 68 -9.69 -7.34 -5.03
CA GLY A 68 -11.10 -7.14 -4.74
C GLY A 68 -11.57 -5.76 -5.18
N GLY A 69 -12.79 -5.42 -4.80
CA GLY A 69 -13.39 -4.13 -5.14
C GLY A 69 -14.67 -3.88 -4.36
N GLY A 70 -15.27 -2.70 -4.57
CA GLY A 70 -16.52 -2.33 -3.91
C GLY A 70 -16.37 -2.05 -2.41
N LEU A 71 -15.15 -1.75 -1.94
CA LEU A 71 -14.90 -1.42 -0.52
C LEU A 71 -15.94 -0.40 -0.02
N HIS A 72 -16.55 -0.68 1.13
CA HIS A 72 -17.60 0.15 1.75
C HIS A 72 -18.94 0.17 1.00
N THR A 73 -19.23 -0.81 0.14
CA THR A 73 -20.55 -0.98 -0.49
C THR A 73 -21.10 -2.40 -0.25
N PRO A 74 -22.41 -2.63 -0.44
CA PRO A 74 -22.97 -3.98 -0.41
C PRO A 74 -22.40 -4.92 -1.50
N ASP A 75 -21.77 -4.35 -2.52
CA ASP A 75 -21.13 -5.07 -3.63
C ASP A 75 -19.64 -5.34 -3.33
N GLU A 76 -19.18 -5.22 -2.09
CA GLU A 76 -17.81 -5.53 -1.69
C GLU A 76 -17.47 -7.00 -1.95
N TRP A 77 -16.31 -7.25 -2.58
CA TRP A 77 -15.90 -8.59 -2.96
C TRP A 77 -14.38 -8.75 -2.96
N ILE A 78 -13.94 -10.02 -2.88
CA ILE A 78 -12.54 -10.42 -3.07
C ILE A 78 -12.44 -11.55 -4.11
N ASP A 79 -11.32 -11.60 -4.81
CA ASP A 79 -10.94 -12.74 -5.64
C ASP A 79 -10.30 -13.80 -4.76
N LEU A 80 -10.99 -14.92 -4.53
CA LEU A 80 -10.51 -16.00 -3.67
C LEU A 80 -9.18 -16.61 -4.15
N SER A 81 -8.93 -16.63 -5.47
CA SER A 81 -7.66 -17.13 -6.00
C SER A 81 -6.47 -16.26 -5.60
N SER A 82 -6.72 -14.98 -5.32
CA SER A 82 -5.67 -14.03 -4.91
C SER A 82 -5.21 -14.22 -3.46
N LEU A 83 -5.93 -14.97 -2.62
CA LEU A 83 -5.53 -15.25 -1.24
C LEU A 83 -4.17 -15.94 -1.17
N VAL A 84 -4.00 -17.03 -1.93
CA VAL A 84 -2.75 -17.80 -1.95
C VAL A 84 -1.63 -16.99 -2.60
N GLU A 85 -1.92 -16.35 -3.74
CA GLU A 85 -0.97 -15.50 -4.47
C GLU A 85 -0.36 -14.42 -3.55
N ARG A 86 -1.23 -13.67 -2.83
CA ARG A 86 -0.81 -12.56 -1.96
C ARG A 86 -0.18 -13.02 -0.66
N SER A 87 -0.59 -14.17 -0.14
CA SER A 87 0.05 -14.78 1.03
C SER A 87 1.49 -15.21 0.71
N GLN A 88 1.72 -15.81 -0.46
CA GLN A 88 3.06 -16.18 -0.92
C GLN A 88 3.95 -14.95 -1.09
N LEU A 89 3.44 -13.91 -1.77
CA LEU A 89 4.14 -12.64 -1.95
C LEU A 89 4.60 -12.06 -0.60
N LEU A 90 3.67 -11.91 0.35
CA LEU A 90 3.97 -11.30 1.65
C LEU A 90 4.96 -12.14 2.46
N ALA A 91 4.78 -13.47 2.49
CA ALA A 91 5.67 -14.36 3.23
C ALA A 91 7.12 -14.30 2.70
N VAL A 92 7.30 -14.35 1.39
CA VAL A 92 8.64 -14.28 0.78
C VAL A 92 9.24 -12.88 0.93
N LEU A 93 8.45 -11.82 0.82
CA LEU A 93 8.92 -10.44 1.04
C LEU A 93 9.44 -10.26 2.46
N ILE A 94 8.69 -10.69 3.48
CA ILE A 94 9.12 -10.62 4.88
C ILE A 94 10.41 -11.43 5.07
N TYR A 95 10.48 -12.65 4.52
CA TYR A 95 11.67 -13.50 4.61
C TYR A 95 12.90 -12.82 4.02
N ARG A 96 12.81 -12.28 2.79
CA ARG A 96 13.95 -11.61 2.13
C ARG A 96 14.37 -10.36 2.90
N LEU A 97 13.43 -9.51 3.31
CA LEU A 97 13.76 -8.30 4.06
C LEU A 97 14.39 -8.59 5.42
N SER A 98 14.09 -9.74 6.04
CA SER A 98 14.65 -10.13 7.33
C SER A 98 16.03 -10.78 7.23
N ASN A 99 16.37 -11.37 6.08
CA ASN A 99 17.55 -12.22 5.91
C ASN A 99 18.57 -11.69 4.88
N GLU A 100 18.15 -10.81 3.97
CA GLU A 100 18.98 -10.25 2.90
C GLU A 100 19.17 -8.73 3.05
N GLY A 101 18.64 -8.14 4.12
CA GLY A 101 18.73 -6.71 4.47
C GLY A 101 19.93 -6.37 5.35
#